data_AF-A0A1C1CID9-F1
#
_entry.id   AF-A0A1C1CID9-F1
#
_cell.length_a   1.000
_cell.length_b   1.000
_cell.length_c   1.000
_cell.angle_alpha   90.00
_cell.angle_beta   90.00
_cell.angle_gamma   90.00
#
_symmetry.space_group_name_H-M   'P 1'
#
loop_
_entity.id
_entity.type
_entity.pdbx_description
1 polymer ?
#
loop_
_entity_poly.entity_id
_entity_poly.type
_entity_poly.pdbx_seq_one_letter_code
_entity_poly.pdbx_strand_id
1 'polypeptide(L)' 'MYTTLSPCDMCTGACILYKVARVVIGENKTFVGGEKYLQERGVDVVVLESKECMELMAKFIQEKPHVWNEDIGEE' A
#
# COMPACT_ATOMS: atom_id res chain seq x y z
N MET A 1 -7.89 -0.85 9.08
CA MET A 1 -7.24 -1.87 8.24
C MET A 1 -5.73 -1.68 8.41
N TYR A 2 -4.99 -2.78 8.56
CA TYR A 2 -3.52 -2.75 8.62
C TYR A 2 -2.99 -3.41 7.35
N THR A 3 -2.06 -2.74 6.68
CA THR A 3 -1.37 -3.23 5.48
C THR A 3 0.13 -2.97 5.62
N THR A 4 0.97 -3.87 5.11
CA THR A 4 2.43 -3.71 5.14
C THR A 4 2.91 -2.69 4.12
N LEU A 5 2.22 -2.55 2.98
CA LEU A 5 2.54 -1.65 1.89
C LEU A 5 1.36 -0.70 1.58
N SER A 6 1.67 0.47 1.05
CA SER A 6 0.68 1.41 0.52
C SER A 6 -0.36 0.72 -0.39
N PRO A 7 -1.67 0.92 -0.18
CA PRO A 7 -2.69 0.22 -0.95
C PRO A 7 -2.80 0.76 -2.38
N CYS A 8 -2.81 -0.12 -3.39
CA CYS A 8 -3.18 0.23 -4.76
C CYS A 8 -4.62 0.75 -4.86
N ASP A 9 -5.05 1.21 -6.04
CA ASP A 9 -6.39 1.78 -6.23
C ASP A 9 -7.52 0.79 -5.92
N MET A 10 -7.35 -0.50 -6.23
CA MET A 10 -8.33 -1.54 -5.90
C MET A 10 -8.51 -1.67 -4.38
N CYS A 11 -7.41 -1.81 -3.64
CA CYS A 11 -7.41 -1.93 -2.19
C CYS A 11 -7.93 -0.66 -1.51
N THR A 12 -7.57 0.51 -2.05
CA THR A 12 -8.09 1.81 -1.65
C THR A 12 -9.61 1.89 -1.84
N GLY A 13 -10.10 1.47 -3.00
CA GLY A 13 -11.53 1.39 -3.31
C GLY A 13 -12.29 0.48 -2.33
N ALA A 14 -11.71 -0.66 -1.96
CA ALA A 14 -12.29 -1.55 -0.96
C ALA A 14 -12.42 -0.87 0.42
N CYS A 15 -11.38 -0.13 0.86
CA CYS A 15 -11.43 0.61 2.12
C CYS A 15 -12.54 1.66 2.12
N ILE A 16 -12.71 2.38 1.02
CA ILE A 16 -13.76 3.39 0.85
C ILE A 16 -15.14 2.74 0.84
N LEU A 17 -15.32 1.67 0.06
CA LEU A 17 -16.60 0.94 -0.07
C LEU A 17 -17.11 0.47 1.29
N TYR A 18 -16.24 -0.12 2.10
CA TYR A 18 -16.58 -0.64 3.42
C TYR A 18 -16.49 0.40 4.54
N LYS A 19 -16.25 1.68 4.22
CA LYS A 19 -16.18 2.78 5.17
C LYS A 19 -15.16 2.52 6.29
N VAL A 20 -14.00 2.00 5.92
CA VAL A 20 -12.89 1.80 6.85
C VAL A 20 -12.48 3.15 7.43
N ALA A 21 -12.58 3.32 8.75
CA ALA A 21 -12.32 4.59 9.40
C ALA A 21 -10.84 4.99 9.40
N ARG A 22 -9.94 4.01 9.52
CA ARG A 22 -8.49 4.20 9.56
C ARG A 22 -7.73 3.12 8.81
N VAL A 23 -6.72 3.53 8.04
CA VAL A 23 -5.75 2.66 7.38
C VAL A 23 -4.36 2.94 7.96
N VAL A 24 -3.72 1.90 8.50
CA VAL A 24 -2.35 1.97 9.02
C VAL A 24 -1.45 1.20 8.06
N ILE A 25 -0.44 1.89 7.54
CA ILE A 25 0.44 1.43 6.46
C ILE A 25 1.83 1.20 7.05
N GLY A 26 2.40 0.02 6.81
CA GLY A 26 3.76 -0.32 7.21
C GLY A 26 4.78 0.60 6.55
N GLU A 27 4.78 0.66 5.22
CA GLU A 27 5.66 1.52 4.44
C GLU A 27 5.05 1.98 3.11
N ASN A 28 5.58 3.08 2.58
CA ASN A 28 5.17 3.70 1.32
C ASN A 28 6.36 4.22 0.49
N LYS A 29 7.55 3.67 0.70
CA LYS A 29 8.76 4.05 -0.08
C LYS A 29 8.91 3.17 -1.30
N THR A 30 8.58 1.89 -1.18
CA THR A 30 8.74 0.94 -2.28
C THR A 30 7.63 1.09 -3.33
N PHE A 31 6.41 1.43 -2.88
CA PHE A 31 5.25 1.68 -3.72
C PHE A 31 4.30 2.65 -3.01
N VAL A 32 3.67 3.55 -3.77
CA VAL A 32 2.62 4.46 -3.29
C VAL A 32 1.43 4.35 -4.23
N GLY A 33 0.29 3.90 -3.70
CA GLY A 33 -0.96 3.85 -4.43
C GLY A 33 -1.92 4.98 -4.03
N GLY A 34 -3.13 4.62 -3.64
CA GLY A 34 -4.26 5.55 -3.41
C GLY A 34 -4.28 6.26 -2.06
N GLU A 35 -3.13 6.42 -1.38
CA GLU A 35 -3.05 7.06 -0.05
C GLU A 35 -3.73 8.43 0.01
N LYS A 36 -3.43 9.29 -0.97
CA LYS A 36 -4.02 10.63 -1.06
C LYS A 36 -5.53 10.56 -1.24
N TYR A 37 -6.02 9.60 -2.02
CA TYR A 37 -7.45 9.45 -2.25
C TYR A 37 -8.18 8.97 -0.98
N LEU A 38 -7.57 8.09 -0.18
CA LEU A 38 -8.10 7.73 1.14
C LEU A 38 -8.27 8.98 2.03
N GLN A 39 -7.24 9.82 2.12
CA GLN A 39 -7.26 11.05 2.92
C GLN A 39 -8.33 12.04 2.42
N GLU A 40 -8.44 12.24 1.10
CA GLU A 40 -9.47 13.06 0.47
C GLU A 40 -10.90 12.56 0.74
N ARG A 41 -11.06 11.25 0.99
CA ARG A 41 -12.33 10.63 1.38
C ARG A 41 -12.58 10.62 2.89
N GLY A 42 -11.72 11.27 3.68
CA GLY A 42 -11.85 11.39 5.13
C GLY A 42 -11.42 10.15 5.92
N VAL A 43 -10.70 9.22 5.28
CA VAL A 43 -10.09 8.09 5.97
C VAL A 43 -8.82 8.57 6.67
N ASP A 44 -8.66 8.21 7.94
CA ASP A 44 -7.43 8.50 8.68
C ASP A 44 -6.30 7.57 8.21
N VAL A 45 -5.21 8.14 7.71
CA VAL A 45 -4.08 7.39 7.14
C VAL A 45 -2.83 7.65 7.97
N VAL A 46 -2.24 6.57 8.49
CA VAL A 46 -1.00 6.60 9.29
C VAL A 46 0.04 5.72 8.62
N VAL A 47 1.22 6.28 8.34
CA VAL A 47 2.36 5.54 7.80
C VAL A 47 3.39 5.36 8.91
N LEU A 48 3.77 4.11 9.19
CA LEU A 48 4.67 3.76 10.30
C LEU A 48 6.15 3.83 9.94
N GLU A 49 6.50 3.92 8.66
CA GLU A 49 7.88 3.84 8.15
C GLU A 49 8.63 2.61 8.70
N SER A 50 7.95 1.45 8.69
CA SER A 50 8.49 0.18 9.17
C SER A 50 9.66 -0.30 8.32
N LYS A 51 10.85 -0.35 8.93
CA LYS A 51 12.06 -0.88 8.29
C LYS A 51 11.91 -2.33 7.84
N GLU A 52 11.26 -3.16 8.66
CA GLU A 52 11.01 -4.57 8.33
C GLU A 52 10.14 -4.70 7.06
N CYS A 53 9.09 -3.87 6.92
CA CYS A 53 8.26 -3.88 5.73
C CYS A 53 9.04 -3.43 4.48
N MET A 54 9.84 -2.35 4.61
CA MET A 54 10.66 -1.84 3.50
C MET A 54 11.71 -2.86 3.05
N GLU A 55 12.43 -3.49 3.98
CA GLU A 55 13.44 -4.50 3.68
C GLU A 55 12.83 -5.74 3.00
N LEU A 56 11.68 -6.19 3.49
CA LEU A 56 10.96 -7.33 2.91
C LEU A 56 10.52 -7.04 1.47
N MET A 57 9.87 -5.88 1.24
CA MET A 57 9.37 -5.52 -0.08
C MET A 57 10.51 -5.25 -1.06
N ALA A 58 11.55 -4.53 -0.64
CA ALA A 58 12.74 -4.28 -1.47
C ALA A 58 13.40 -5.59 -1.91
N LYS A 59 13.55 -6.56 -0.99
CA LYS A 59 14.09 -7.89 -1.32
C LYS A 59 13.21 -8.63 -2.33
N PHE A 60 11.89 -8.66 -2.11
CA PHE A 60 10.96 -9.36 -3.00
C PHE A 60 11.00 -8.80 -4.44
N ILE A 61 10.94 -7.48 -4.59
CA ILE A 61 10.96 -6.83 -5.90
C ILE A 61 12.29 -7.04 -6.60
N GLN A 62 13.41 -7.01 -5.86
CA GLN A 62 14.72 -7.32 -6.42
C GLN A 62 14.81 -8.77 -6.91
N GLU A 63 14.29 -9.73 -6.16
CA GLU A 63 14.38 -11.16 -6.49
C GLU A 63 13.37 -11.60 -7.57
N LYS A 64 12.21 -10.93 -7.67
CA LYS A 64 11.10 -11.32 -8.55
C LYS A 64 10.40 -10.11 -9.19
N PRO A 65 11.10 -9.27 -9.97
CA PRO A 65 10.53 -8.03 -10.52
C PRO A 65 9.31 -8.29 -11.41
N HIS A 66 9.32 -9.34 -12.24
CA HIS A 66 8.18 -9.65 -13.11
C HIS A 66 6.92 -10.05 -12.34
N VAL A 67 7.07 -10.72 -11.19
CA VAL A 67 5.93 -11.10 -10.34
C VAL A 67 5.37 -9.87 -9.63
N TRP A 68 6.24 -8.94 -9.23
CA TRP A 68 5.80 -7.65 -8.70
C TRP A 68 5.04 -6.83 -9.75
N ASN A 69 5.59 -6.70 -10.96
CA ASN A 69 4.94 -5.96 -12.05
C ASN A 69 3.57 -6.58 -12.38
N GLU A 70 3.47 -7.91 -12.43
CA GLU A 70 2.19 -8.63 -12.62
C GLU A 70 1.16 -8.25 -11.54
N ASP A 71 1.56 -8.15 -10.27
CA ASP A 71 0.67 -7.82 -9.14
C ASP A 71 0.07 -6.40 -9.25
N ILE A 72 0.83 -5.45 -9.78
CA ILE A 72 0.39 -4.07 -9.97
C ILE A 72 -0.11 -3.75 -11.39
N GLY A 73 -0.13 -4.75 -12.28
CA GLY A 73 -0.62 -4.62 -13.66
C GLY A 73 0.32 -3.86 -14.60
N GLU A 74 1.63 -3.91 -14.33
CA GLU A 74 2.69 -3.38 -15.21
C GLU A 74 3.37 -4.52 -16.01
N GLU A 75 4.05 -4.17 -17.11
CA GLU A 75 4.86 -5.10 -17.93
C GLU A 75 6.29 -5.28 -17.40
#